data_AF-A0A2K3KFG9-F1
#
_entry.id   AF-A0A2K3KFG9-F1
#
_cell.length_a   1.000
_cell.length_b   1.000
_cell.length_c   1.000
_cell.angle_alpha   90.00
_cell.angle_beta   90.00
_cell.angle_gamma   90.00
#
_symmetry.space_group_name_H-M   'P 1'
#
loop_
_entity.id
_entity.type
_entity.pdbx_description
1 polymer ?
#
loop_
_entity_poly.entity_id
_entity_poly.type
_entity_poly.pdbx_seq_one_letter_code
_entity_poly.pdbx_strand_id
1 'polypeptide(L)'
;AARNFKLEGHMAKMESELIDLRGKQENYGNLLEEARQTREDLEKVSKELEELKAQGAEEKRKLEEEIADLKGKVAPVADETEDTLRFATRADLVKEIRRLGGKMVESMVYCWKNVKAQLKIVNAERGLVTEGIHKLKKVEKGQIVIPEKYRQWLWRKRSRMKMMRRMKMARRRKSRRRRVPTGTKKAMMKAIDPPRRTIWACVPLFCNFLSVSFYNNFWGPACPVL
;
A
#
# COMPACT_ATOMS: atom_id res chain seq x y z
N ALA A 1 0.65 -89.03 55.95
CA ALA A 1 -0.13 -87.98 55.28
C ALA A 1 0.15 -86.57 55.86
N ALA A 2 -0.11 -86.30 57.15
CA ALA A 2 -0.05 -84.93 57.71
C ALA A 2 1.31 -84.20 57.65
N ARG A 3 2.45 -84.91 57.69
CA ARG A 3 3.78 -84.28 57.58
C ARG A 3 4.08 -83.73 56.17
N ASN A 4 3.56 -84.37 55.12
CA ASN A 4 3.78 -83.92 53.74
C ASN A 4 3.01 -82.63 53.45
N PHE A 5 1.76 -82.52 53.91
CA PHE A 5 0.96 -81.31 53.73
C PHE A 5 1.59 -80.07 54.39
N LYS A 6 2.26 -80.24 55.54
CA LYS A 6 2.98 -79.16 56.20
C LYS A 6 4.23 -78.73 55.41
N LEU A 7 4.95 -79.67 54.82
CA LEU A 7 6.10 -79.38 53.97
C LEU A 7 5.68 -78.67 52.67
N GLU A 8 4.58 -79.10 52.05
CA GLU A 8 3.99 -78.44 50.87
C GLU A 8 3.61 -76.99 51.16
N GLY A 9 3.00 -76.70 52.33
CA GLY A 9 2.69 -75.33 52.74
C GLY A 9 3.95 -74.46 52.94
N HIS A 10 5.03 -75.03 53.49
CA HIS A 10 6.30 -74.33 53.60
C HIS A 10 6.94 -74.09 52.22
N MET A 11 6.86 -75.05 51.30
CA MET A 11 7.34 -74.88 49.92
C MET A 11 6.59 -73.75 49.20
N ALA A 12 5.26 -73.73 49.24
CA ALA A 12 4.46 -72.68 48.60
C ALA A 12 4.77 -71.28 49.18
N LYS A 13 5.05 -71.18 50.48
CA LYS A 13 5.45 -69.92 51.12
C LYS A 13 6.84 -69.47 50.64
N MET A 14 7.80 -70.38 50.60
CA MET A 14 9.15 -70.09 50.09
C MET A 14 9.13 -69.69 48.62
N GLU A 15 8.32 -70.36 47.79
CA GLU A 15 8.13 -70.01 46.38
C GLU A 15 7.58 -68.59 46.22
N SER A 16 6.60 -68.21 47.04
CA SER A 16 6.02 -66.86 47.03
C SER A 16 7.05 -65.79 47.42
N GLU A 17 7.88 -66.06 48.45
CA GLU A 17 8.96 -65.17 48.87
C GLU A 17 10.05 -65.04 47.80
N LEU A 18 10.41 -66.13 47.11
CA LEU A 18 11.37 -66.09 46.01
C LEU A 18 10.85 -65.28 44.82
N ILE A 19 9.56 -65.37 44.50
CA ILE A 19 8.93 -64.55 43.44
C ILE A 19 8.95 -63.07 43.82
N ASP A 20 8.62 -62.72 45.07
CA ASP A 20 8.67 -61.33 45.57
C ASP A 20 10.10 -60.76 45.56
N LEU A 21 11.07 -61.54 46.05
CA LEU A 21 12.49 -61.14 46.04
C LEU A 21 13.03 -60.96 44.62
N ARG A 22 12.67 -61.84 43.68
CA ARG A 22 13.02 -61.69 42.27
C ARG A 22 12.41 -60.44 41.67
N GLY A 23 11.12 -60.19 41.91
CA GLY A 23 10.45 -58.98 41.45
C GLY A 23 11.08 -57.70 42.00
N LYS A 24 11.49 -57.70 43.27
CA LYS A 24 12.26 -56.60 43.87
C LYS A 24 13.61 -56.41 43.19
N GLN A 25 14.35 -57.49 42.93
CA GLN A 25 15.64 -57.43 42.27
C GLN A 25 15.53 -56.85 40.84
N GLU A 26 14.53 -57.28 40.07
CA GLU A 26 14.25 -56.75 38.73
C GLU A 26 13.87 -55.26 38.80
N ASN A 27 13.05 -54.86 39.76
CA ASN A 27 12.68 -53.46 39.96
C ASN A 27 13.90 -52.57 40.32
N TYR A 28 14.78 -53.04 41.20
CA TYR A 28 16.02 -52.32 41.51
C TYR A 28 16.97 -52.25 40.32
N GLY A 29 17.03 -53.31 39.50
CA GLY A 29 17.80 -53.32 38.26
C GLY A 29 17.31 -52.25 37.28
N ASN A 30 16.00 -52.18 37.05
CA ASN A 30 15.39 -51.18 36.18
C ASN A 30 15.62 -49.76 36.72
N LEU A 31 15.43 -49.54 38.04
CA LEU A 31 15.66 -48.24 38.66
C LEU A 31 17.11 -47.76 38.52
N LEU A 32 18.08 -48.68 38.64
CA LEU A 32 19.50 -48.36 38.45
C LEU A 32 19.79 -47.93 37.00
N GLU A 33 19.16 -48.60 36.04
CA GLU A 33 19.35 -48.31 34.63
C GLU A 33 18.67 -46.99 34.23
N GLU A 34 17.48 -46.72 34.74
CA GLU A 34 16.82 -45.41 34.60
C GLU A 34 17.67 -44.29 35.23
N ALA A 35 18.28 -44.53 36.38
CA ALA A 35 19.17 -43.56 37.03
C ALA A 35 20.44 -43.29 36.19
N ARG A 36 20.95 -44.28 35.45
CA ARG A 36 22.06 -44.10 34.50
C ARG A 36 21.63 -43.30 33.29
N GLN A 37 20.50 -43.66 32.67
CA GLN A 37 19.98 -42.99 31.49
C GLN A 37 19.68 -41.51 31.77
N THR A 38 19.02 -41.22 32.89
CA THR A 38 18.72 -39.84 33.32
C THR A 38 19.99 -39.02 33.56
N ARG A 39 21.05 -39.63 34.09
CA ARG A 39 22.35 -38.97 34.25
C ARG A 39 23.00 -38.64 32.92
N GLU A 40 22.98 -39.57 31.96
CA GLU A 40 23.51 -39.32 30.62
C GLU A 40 22.74 -38.22 29.89
N ASP A 41 21.41 -38.23 30.00
CA ASP A 41 20.56 -37.22 29.36
C ASP A 41 20.74 -35.84 30.03
N LEU A 42 20.93 -35.78 31.35
CA LEU A 42 21.32 -34.55 32.04
C LEU A 42 22.67 -34.02 31.57
N GLU A 43 23.65 -34.90 31.34
CA GLU A 43 24.96 -34.49 30.81
C GLU A 43 24.85 -33.94 29.39
N LYS A 44 24.03 -34.57 28.52
CA LYS A 44 23.76 -34.08 27.16
C LYS A 44 23.09 -32.71 27.18
N VAL A 45 21.99 -32.57 27.94
CA VAL A 45 21.26 -31.30 28.07
C VAL A 45 22.15 -30.21 28.65
N SER A 46 23.02 -30.53 29.62
CA SER A 46 23.98 -29.57 30.16
C SER A 46 24.97 -29.09 29.11
N LYS A 47 25.44 -29.97 28.21
CA LYS A 47 26.36 -29.58 27.12
C LYS A 47 25.66 -28.69 26.10
N GLU A 48 24.46 -29.07 25.66
CA GLU A 48 23.65 -28.27 24.73
C GLU A 48 23.35 -26.87 25.29
N LEU A 49 23.07 -26.78 26.59
CA LEU A 49 22.81 -25.51 27.26
C LEU A 49 24.03 -24.59 27.25
N GLU A 50 25.23 -25.11 27.48
CA GLU A 50 26.46 -24.32 27.41
C GLU A 50 26.78 -23.87 25.96
N GLU A 51 26.54 -24.73 24.96
CA GLU A 51 26.67 -24.35 23.55
C GLU A 51 25.69 -23.23 23.16
N LEU A 52 24.42 -23.34 23.57
CA LEU A 52 23.41 -22.32 23.32
C LEU A 52 23.74 -21.00 24.01
N LYS A 53 24.28 -21.03 25.24
CA LYS A 53 24.78 -19.83 25.91
C LYS A 53 25.92 -19.16 25.13
N ALA A 54 26.86 -19.95 24.63
CA ALA A 54 27.98 -19.44 23.83
C ALA A 54 27.50 -18.80 22.51
N GLN A 55 26.58 -19.46 21.81
CA GLN A 55 25.96 -18.93 20.60
C GLN A 55 25.18 -17.64 20.89
N GLY A 56 24.38 -17.62 21.95
CA GLY A 56 23.61 -16.44 22.35
C GLY A 56 24.50 -15.25 22.74
N ALA A 57 25.66 -15.49 23.37
CA ALA A 57 26.62 -14.43 23.67
C ALA A 57 27.24 -13.83 22.41
N GLU A 58 27.60 -14.65 21.42
CA GLU A 58 28.16 -14.20 20.15
C GLU A 58 27.13 -13.44 19.29
N GLU A 59 25.89 -13.94 19.22
CA GLU A 59 24.79 -13.23 18.54
C GLU A 59 24.50 -11.87 19.19
N LYS A 60 24.49 -11.81 20.52
CA LYS A 60 24.33 -10.56 21.25
C LYS A 60 25.43 -9.56 20.90
N ARG A 61 26.70 -10.01 20.82
CA ARG A 61 27.82 -9.15 20.43
C ARG A 61 27.67 -8.60 19.01
N LYS A 62 27.25 -9.44 18.06
CA LYS A 62 26.97 -9.03 16.67
C LYS A 62 25.85 -7.99 16.59
N LEU A 63 24.76 -8.22 17.32
CA LEU A 63 23.65 -7.26 17.37
C LEU A 63 24.07 -5.93 18.01
N GLU A 64 24.90 -5.95 19.05
CA GLU A 64 25.44 -4.73 19.67
C GLU A 64 26.34 -3.95 18.71
N GLU A 65 27.17 -4.63 17.91
CA GLU A 65 28.00 -4.03 16.87
C GLU A 65 27.15 -3.39 15.76
N GLU A 66 26.13 -4.10 15.26
CA GLU A 66 25.18 -3.55 14.28
C GLU A 66 24.43 -2.34 14.81
N ILE A 67 24.00 -2.37 16.08
CA ILE A 67 23.35 -1.23 16.73
C ILE A 67 24.32 -0.04 16.82
N ALA A 68 25.59 -0.26 17.14
CA ALA A 68 26.59 0.79 17.20
C ALA A 68 26.85 1.41 15.81
N ASP A 69 27.00 0.58 14.78
CA ASP A 69 27.17 1.03 13.39
C ASP A 69 25.94 1.81 12.88
N LEU A 70 24.73 1.29 13.12
CA LEU A 70 23.49 1.99 12.77
C LEU A 70 23.35 3.31 13.51
N LYS A 71 23.68 3.35 14.81
CA LYS A 71 23.71 4.61 15.57
C LYS A 71 24.74 5.60 15.02
N GLY A 72 25.92 5.13 14.59
CA GLY A 72 26.92 5.97 13.93
C GLY A 72 26.42 6.55 12.61
N LYS A 73 25.69 5.76 11.81
CA LYS A 73 25.09 6.20 10.54
C LYS A 73 23.89 7.14 10.71
N VAL A 74 23.20 7.06 11.84
CA VAL A 74 22.04 7.90 12.18
C VAL A 74 22.46 9.14 12.98
N ALA A 75 23.72 9.21 13.43
CA ALA A 75 24.22 10.39 14.13
C ALA A 75 24.05 11.62 13.24
N PRO A 76 23.41 12.69 13.74
CA PRO A 76 23.12 13.87 12.94
C PRO A 76 24.43 14.47 12.44
N VAL A 77 24.49 14.73 11.14
CA VAL A 77 25.63 15.44 10.53
C VAL A 77 25.65 16.86 11.11
N ALA A 78 26.83 17.42 11.36
CA ALA A 78 26.98 18.74 12.01
C ALA A 78 26.28 19.90 11.27
N ASP A 79 25.91 19.68 10.00
CA ASP A 79 25.17 20.63 9.15
C ASP A 79 23.64 20.45 9.21
N GLU A 80 23.12 19.51 9.99
CA GLU A 80 21.67 19.33 10.20
C GLU A 80 21.14 20.41 11.15
N THR A 81 20.35 21.34 10.61
CA THR A 81 19.66 22.38 11.39
C THR A 81 18.50 21.81 12.20
N GLU A 82 18.08 22.48 13.28
CA GLU A 82 16.92 22.06 14.09
C GLU A 82 15.65 21.82 13.25
N ASP A 83 15.50 22.54 12.13
CA ASP A 83 14.39 22.37 11.19
C ASP A 83 14.38 21.00 10.50
N THR A 84 15.53 20.36 10.30
CA THR A 84 15.61 19.00 9.75
C THR A 84 15.26 17.92 10.78
N LEU A 85 15.52 18.17 12.07
CA LEU A 85 15.10 17.30 13.17
C LEU A 85 13.59 17.33 13.44
N ARG A 86 12.90 18.38 12.97
CA ARG A 86 11.45 18.53 13.13
C ARG A 86 10.63 17.44 12.42
N PHE A 87 11.20 16.76 11.43
CA PHE A 87 10.52 15.69 10.70
C PHE A 87 10.75 14.33 11.37
N ALA A 88 9.93 14.01 12.37
CA ALA A 88 9.97 12.73 13.07
C ALA A 88 9.75 11.51 12.14
N THR A 89 9.07 11.71 11.01
CA THR A 89 8.82 10.64 10.03
C THR A 89 9.13 11.07 8.60
N ARG A 90 9.46 10.09 7.75
CA ARG A 90 9.59 10.28 6.29
C ARG A 90 8.31 10.87 5.67
N ALA A 91 7.15 10.55 6.20
CA ALA A 91 5.88 11.08 5.71
C ALA A 91 5.76 12.59 5.95
N ASP A 92 6.21 13.08 7.10
CA ASP A 92 6.21 14.50 7.45
C ASP A 92 7.14 15.29 6.52
N LEU A 93 8.35 14.77 6.28
CA LEU A 93 9.29 15.37 5.33
C LEU A 93 8.69 15.46 3.91
N VAL A 94 8.11 14.37 3.40
CA VAL A 94 7.51 14.35 2.06
C VAL A 94 6.32 15.32 1.95
N LYS A 95 5.52 15.43 3.01
CA LYS A 95 4.40 16.37 3.09
C LYS A 95 4.90 17.81 3.01
N GLU A 96 5.98 18.13 3.72
CA GLU A 96 6.55 19.48 3.73
C GLU A 96 7.22 19.85 2.40
N ILE A 97 7.98 18.92 1.79
CA ILE A 97 8.54 19.12 0.45
C ILE A 97 7.42 19.42 -0.56
N ARG A 98 6.30 18.69 -0.49
CA ARG A 98 5.14 18.95 -1.36
C ARG A 98 4.52 20.32 -1.09
N ARG A 99 4.43 20.74 0.18
CA ARG A 99 3.91 22.05 0.57
C ARG A 99 4.80 23.18 0.04
N LEU A 100 6.11 23.09 0.23
CA LEU A 100 7.10 24.07 -0.24
C LEU A 100 7.13 24.11 -1.78
N GLY A 101 7.17 22.95 -2.43
CA GLY A 101 7.10 22.84 -3.88
C GLY A 101 5.82 23.45 -4.46
N GLY A 102 4.68 23.27 -3.79
CA GLY A 102 3.41 23.91 -4.14
C GLY A 102 3.49 25.43 -4.11
N LYS A 103 4.01 26.01 -3.02
CA LYS A 103 4.19 27.47 -2.88
C LYS A 103 5.13 28.03 -3.96
N MET A 104 6.23 27.34 -4.26
CA MET A 104 7.15 27.77 -5.30
C MET A 104 6.48 27.79 -6.68
N VAL A 105 5.74 26.74 -7.03
CA VAL A 105 4.99 26.67 -8.30
C VAL A 105 3.93 27.77 -8.37
N GLU A 106 3.20 28.02 -7.29
CA GLU A 106 2.21 29.09 -7.24
C GLU A 106 2.84 30.47 -7.45
N SER A 107 3.95 30.75 -6.78
CA SER A 107 4.73 31.98 -6.98
C SER A 107 5.20 32.13 -8.43
N MET A 108 5.72 31.07 -9.04
CA MET A 108 6.15 31.10 -10.45
C MET A 108 4.98 31.34 -11.41
N VAL A 109 3.83 30.70 -11.17
CA VAL A 109 2.62 30.91 -11.98
C VAL A 109 2.13 32.35 -11.87
N TYR A 110 2.19 32.94 -10.67
CA TYR A 110 1.86 34.33 -10.45
C TYR A 110 2.82 35.27 -11.21
N CYS A 111 4.13 35.10 -11.04
CA CYS A 111 5.15 35.88 -11.77
C CYS A 111 4.95 35.80 -13.28
N TRP A 112 4.66 34.61 -13.81
CA TRP A 112 4.39 34.41 -15.23
C TRP A 112 3.13 35.14 -15.71
N LYS A 113 2.04 35.08 -14.93
CA LYS A 113 0.81 35.84 -15.23
C LYS A 113 1.08 37.34 -15.25
N ASN A 114 1.87 37.85 -14.30
CA ASN A 114 2.24 39.25 -14.23
C ASN A 114 3.09 39.68 -15.43
N VAL A 115 4.13 38.91 -15.76
CA VAL A 115 4.96 39.12 -16.98
C VAL A 115 4.08 39.13 -18.23
N LYS A 116 3.15 38.18 -18.36
CA LYS A 116 2.20 38.15 -19.49
C LYS A 116 1.32 39.40 -19.54
N ALA A 117 0.88 39.93 -18.39
CA ALA A 117 0.09 41.16 -18.33
C ALA A 117 0.93 42.38 -18.77
N GLN A 118 2.16 42.51 -18.25
CA GLN A 118 3.09 43.57 -18.66
C GLN A 118 3.37 43.54 -20.16
N LEU A 119 3.62 42.35 -20.72
CA LEU A 119 3.83 42.15 -22.15
C LEU A 119 2.61 42.53 -23.00
N LYS A 120 1.39 42.38 -22.49
CA LYS A 120 0.17 42.85 -23.19
C LYS A 120 0.08 44.38 -23.20
N ILE A 121 0.55 45.05 -22.15
CA ILE A 121 0.57 46.51 -22.07
C ILE A 121 1.57 47.06 -23.10
N VAL A 122 2.78 46.49 -23.17
CA VAL A 122 3.81 46.92 -24.13
C VAL A 122 3.41 46.60 -25.58
N ASN A 123 2.75 45.47 -25.81
CA ASN A 123 2.32 45.04 -27.16
C ASN A 123 0.80 45.20 -27.36
N ALA A 124 0.25 46.36 -27.00
CA ALA A 124 -1.20 46.61 -27.06
C ALA A 124 -1.76 46.48 -28.49
N GLU A 125 -1.02 46.93 -29.51
CA GLU A 125 -1.50 46.99 -30.90
C GLU A 125 -1.51 45.63 -31.62
N ARG A 126 -0.51 44.79 -31.37
CA ARG A 126 -0.32 43.50 -32.07
C ARG A 126 -0.78 42.29 -31.24
N GLY A 127 -1.02 42.47 -29.95
CA GLY A 127 -1.34 41.41 -29.01
C GLY A 127 -0.17 40.46 -28.73
N LEU A 128 -0.41 39.44 -27.90
CA LEU A 128 0.57 38.40 -27.58
C LEU A 128 0.23 37.09 -28.28
N VAL A 129 1.10 36.66 -29.18
CA VAL A 129 1.06 35.31 -29.74
C VAL A 129 1.59 34.33 -28.70
N THR A 130 0.67 33.69 -27.97
CA THR A 130 1.04 32.59 -27.05
C THR A 130 1.10 31.24 -27.75
N GLU A 131 0.76 31.18 -29.03
CA GLU A 131 0.95 29.98 -29.83
C GLU A 131 2.45 29.67 -29.90
N GLY A 132 2.84 28.44 -29.56
CA GLY A 132 4.25 28.05 -29.52
C GLY A 132 4.88 28.03 -28.12
N ILE A 133 4.23 28.58 -27.10
CA ILE A 133 4.63 28.41 -25.69
C ILE A 133 4.20 27.02 -25.20
N HIS A 134 4.80 26.00 -25.79
CA HIS A 134 4.61 24.61 -25.38
C HIS A 134 5.95 23.91 -25.47
N LYS A 135 6.21 22.95 -24.57
CA LYS A 135 7.48 22.19 -24.50
C LYS A 135 7.95 21.58 -25.83
N LEU A 136 7.05 21.42 -26.78
CA LEU A 136 7.28 20.76 -28.08
C LEU A 136 7.45 21.74 -29.24
N LYS A 137 7.44 23.04 -28.97
CA LYS A 137 7.54 24.11 -29.97
C LYS A 137 8.59 25.11 -29.49
N LYS A 138 9.41 25.61 -30.42
CA LYS A 138 10.38 26.69 -30.19
C LYS A 138 10.14 27.78 -31.23
N VAL A 139 10.44 29.02 -30.89
CA VAL A 139 10.38 30.13 -31.85
C VAL A 139 11.79 30.33 -32.42
N GLU A 140 11.96 30.11 -33.72
CA GLU A 140 13.21 30.36 -34.43
C GLU A 140 12.94 31.34 -35.56
N LYS A 141 13.70 32.46 -35.60
CA LYS A 141 13.58 33.50 -36.63
C LYS A 141 12.14 34.00 -36.83
N GLY A 142 11.37 34.10 -35.74
CA GLY A 142 9.96 34.54 -35.76
C GLY A 142 8.94 33.47 -36.19
N GLN A 143 9.35 32.24 -36.50
CA GLN A 143 8.44 31.12 -36.78
C GLN A 143 8.40 30.10 -35.65
N ILE A 144 7.22 29.54 -35.40
CA ILE A 144 7.01 28.48 -34.42
C ILE A 144 7.39 27.13 -35.06
N VAL A 145 8.59 26.67 -34.78
CA VAL A 145 9.15 25.42 -35.29
C VAL A 145 9.04 24.31 -34.24
N ILE A 146 8.74 23.09 -34.68
CA ILE A 146 8.81 21.90 -33.83
C ILE A 146 10.27 21.40 -33.86
N PRO A 147 10.98 21.31 -32.72
CA PRO A 147 12.33 20.77 -32.72
C PRO A 147 12.39 19.36 -33.29
N GLU A 148 13.45 19.06 -34.05
CA GLU A 148 13.60 17.79 -34.79
C GLU A 148 13.46 16.57 -33.87
N LYS A 149 14.08 16.63 -32.69
CA LYS A 149 13.99 15.62 -31.63
C LYS A 149 12.54 15.21 -31.29
N TYR A 150 11.57 16.11 -31.44
CA TYR A 150 10.18 15.86 -31.11
C TYR A 150 9.29 15.52 -32.31
N ARG A 151 9.78 15.63 -33.55
CA ARG A 151 8.99 15.29 -34.75
C ARG A 151 8.51 13.85 -34.69
N GLN A 152 9.42 12.89 -34.47
CA GLN A 152 9.10 11.47 -34.48
C GLN A 152 8.07 11.11 -33.40
N TRP A 153 8.20 11.68 -32.20
CA TRP A 153 7.24 11.49 -31.12
C TRP A 153 5.86 12.06 -31.44
N LEU A 154 5.80 13.27 -32.03
CA LEU A 154 4.54 13.88 -32.45
C LEU A 154 3.86 13.06 -33.55
N TRP A 155 4.62 12.54 -34.51
CA TRP A 155 4.12 11.62 -35.53
C TRP A 155 3.51 10.37 -34.90
N ARG A 156 4.24 9.69 -34.00
CA ARG A 156 3.73 8.50 -33.29
C ARG A 156 2.47 8.82 -32.49
N LYS A 157 2.44 9.94 -31.76
CA LYS A 157 1.26 10.37 -30.99
C LYS A 157 0.07 10.66 -31.91
N ARG A 158 0.27 11.33 -33.04
CA ARG A 158 -0.77 11.66 -34.02
C ARG A 158 -1.32 10.40 -34.68
N SER A 159 -0.46 9.46 -35.06
CA SER A 159 -0.85 8.15 -35.59
C SER A 159 -1.65 7.33 -34.57
N ARG A 160 -1.19 7.27 -33.32
CA ARG A 160 -1.92 6.61 -32.22
C ARG A 160 -3.29 7.25 -31.99
N MET A 161 -3.39 8.57 -32.04
CA MET A 161 -4.67 9.29 -31.90
C MET A 161 -5.61 8.99 -33.08
N LYS A 162 -5.11 8.99 -34.32
CA LYS A 162 -5.89 8.62 -35.50
C LYS A 162 -6.39 7.17 -35.39
N MET A 163 -5.54 6.24 -34.95
CA MET A 163 -5.90 4.84 -34.71
C MET A 163 -7.00 4.71 -33.64
N MET A 164 -6.83 5.37 -32.49
CA MET A 164 -7.82 5.38 -31.41
C MET A 164 -9.17 5.95 -31.87
N ARG A 165 -9.16 7.03 -32.66
CA ARG A 165 -10.40 7.58 -33.27
C ARG A 165 -11.04 6.57 -34.22
N ARG A 166 -10.26 5.92 -35.08
CA ARG A 166 -10.76 4.85 -35.99
C ARG A 166 -11.36 3.68 -35.21
N MET A 167 -10.70 3.19 -34.16
CA MET A 167 -11.22 2.13 -33.29
C MET A 167 -12.51 2.56 -32.58
N LYS A 168 -12.57 3.79 -32.05
CA LYS A 168 -13.79 4.31 -31.40
C LYS A 168 -14.96 4.40 -32.40
N MET A 169 -14.70 4.83 -33.63
CA MET A 169 -15.71 4.86 -34.70
C MET A 169 -16.14 3.45 -35.13
N ALA A 170 -15.20 2.51 -35.27
CA ALA A 170 -15.50 1.11 -35.58
C ALA A 170 -16.33 0.44 -34.48
N ARG A 171 -16.02 0.69 -33.20
CA ARG A 171 -16.79 0.22 -32.05
C ARG A 171 -18.21 0.79 -32.08
N ARG A 172 -18.36 2.10 -32.32
CA ARG A 172 -19.68 2.74 -32.50
C ARG A 172 -20.48 2.12 -33.65
N ARG A 173 -19.84 1.82 -34.79
CA ARG A 173 -20.47 1.14 -35.93
C ARG A 173 -20.91 -0.29 -35.58
N LYS A 174 -20.07 -1.08 -34.90
CA LYS A 174 -20.43 -2.42 -34.41
C LYS A 174 -21.59 -2.38 -33.40
N SER A 175 -21.59 -1.43 -32.48
CA SER A 175 -22.68 -1.24 -31.52
C SER A 175 -24.00 -0.82 -32.19
N ARG A 176 -23.96 -0.06 -33.29
CA ARG A 176 -25.16 0.24 -34.09
C ARG A 176 -25.67 -0.99 -34.85
N ARG A 177 -24.78 -1.80 -35.43
CA ARG A 177 -25.16 -3.05 -36.13
C ARG A 177 -25.73 -4.13 -35.19
N ARG A 178 -25.30 -4.17 -33.93
CA ARG A 178 -25.83 -5.09 -32.90
C ARG A 178 -27.17 -4.66 -32.30
N ARG A 179 -27.63 -3.43 -32.55
CA ARG A 179 -29.03 -3.08 -32.27
C ARG A 179 -29.87 -3.68 -33.37
N VAL A 180 -30.34 -4.91 -33.14
CA VAL A 180 -31.46 -5.48 -33.88
C VAL A 180 -32.61 -4.47 -33.78
N PRO A 181 -33.27 -4.09 -34.89
CA PRO A 181 -34.48 -3.30 -34.80
C PRO A 181 -35.51 -4.14 -34.08
N THR A 182 -35.78 -3.84 -32.80
CA THR A 182 -36.94 -4.37 -32.08
C THR A 182 -38.19 -3.69 -32.63
N GLY A 183 -38.48 -3.94 -33.91
CA GLY A 183 -39.71 -3.53 -34.59
C GLY A 183 -40.90 -4.41 -34.23
N THR A 184 -40.67 -5.60 -33.66
CA THR A 184 -41.75 -6.55 -33.31
C THR A 184 -42.12 -6.54 -31.83
N LYS A 185 -41.23 -6.16 -30.89
CA LYS A 185 -41.60 -6.07 -29.46
C LYS A 185 -42.42 -4.83 -29.11
N LYS A 186 -42.34 -3.74 -29.89
CA LYS A 186 -43.15 -2.54 -29.68
C LYS A 186 -44.60 -2.68 -30.15
N ALA A 187 -44.90 -3.66 -31.00
CA ALA A 187 -46.26 -3.97 -31.43
C ALA A 187 -46.99 -4.88 -30.42
N MET A 188 -46.30 -5.82 -29.76
CA MET A 188 -46.94 -6.72 -28.79
C MET A 188 -47.19 -6.09 -27.41
N MET A 189 -46.38 -5.13 -26.95
CA MET A 189 -46.65 -4.43 -25.68
C MET A 189 -47.75 -3.35 -25.78
N LYS A 190 -48.31 -3.09 -26.98
CA LYS A 190 -49.38 -2.12 -27.18
C LYS A 190 -50.80 -2.72 -27.15
N ALA A 191 -50.91 -4.05 -27.03
CA ALA A 191 -52.18 -4.77 -27.07
C ALA A 191 -52.65 -5.30 -25.69
N ILE A 192 -51.90 -5.04 -24.61
CA ILE A 192 -52.25 -5.43 -23.25
C ILE A 192 -52.08 -4.22 -22.34
N ASP A 193 -52.83 -3.16 -22.61
CA ASP A 193 -53.06 -2.08 -21.64
C ASP A 193 -54.57 -1.77 -21.68
N PRO A 194 -55.34 -2.17 -20.65
CA PRO A 194 -56.74 -1.77 -20.56
C PRO A 194 -56.87 -0.25 -20.34
N PRO A 195 -57.97 0.37 -20.80
CA PRO A 195 -58.11 1.82 -20.84
C PRO A 195 -58.06 2.46 -19.45
N ARG A 196 -57.25 3.51 -19.37
CA ARG A 196 -56.97 4.33 -18.20
C ARG A 196 -58.26 4.94 -17.63
N ARG A 197 -58.54 4.67 -16.35
CA ARG A 197 -59.31 5.60 -15.51
C ARG A 197 -58.39 6.74 -15.06
N THR A 198 -58.77 7.93 -15.49
CA THR A 198 -58.28 9.24 -15.09
C THR A 198 -58.66 9.59 -13.65
N ILE A 199 -57.68 9.93 -12.81
CA ILE A 199 -57.81 10.84 -11.66
C ILE A 199 -56.44 11.56 -11.58
N TRP A 200 -56.32 12.76 -12.15
CA TRP A 200 -56.50 14.07 -11.51
C TRP A 200 -55.51 14.40 -10.38
N ALA A 201 -54.88 15.57 -10.58
CA ALA A 201 -54.47 16.56 -9.60
C ALA A 201 -53.17 16.32 -8.80
N CYS A 202 -52.16 17.12 -9.15
CA CYS A 202 -51.52 18.17 -8.31
C CYS A 202 -50.05 18.35 -8.77
N VAL A 203 -49.67 19.41 -9.50
CA VAL A 203 -49.30 20.75 -8.99
C VAL A 203 -47.93 20.72 -8.27
N PRO A 204 -47.01 21.70 -8.46
CA PRO A 204 -46.70 22.54 -9.63
C PRO A 204 -45.18 22.74 -9.87
N LEU A 205 -44.88 23.49 -10.93
CA LEU A 205 -43.65 24.24 -11.19
C LEU A 205 -43.02 24.84 -9.92
N PHE A 206 -41.72 24.65 -9.69
CA PHE A 206 -40.84 25.66 -9.08
C PHE A 206 -39.35 25.42 -9.41
N CYS A 207 -38.67 26.53 -9.70
CA CYS A 207 -37.23 26.81 -9.56
C CYS A 207 -36.21 26.24 -10.57
N ASN A 208 -35.99 27.03 -11.62
CA ASN A 208 -34.65 27.53 -11.92
C ASN A 208 -34.12 28.37 -10.75
N PHE A 209 -32.92 28.10 -10.22
CA PHE A 209 -31.95 29.11 -9.74
C PHE A 209 -30.65 28.43 -9.27
N LEU A 210 -29.52 28.89 -9.84
CA LEU A 210 -28.18 29.06 -9.21
C LEU A 210 -27.68 27.93 -8.29
N SER A 211 -26.72 27.08 -8.70
CA SER A 211 -25.30 27.41 -8.86
C SER A 211 -24.75 28.42 -7.84
N VAL A 212 -24.82 28.10 -6.54
CA VAL A 212 -23.93 28.65 -5.51
C VAL A 212 -23.63 27.54 -4.50
N SER A 213 -22.40 27.55 -3.97
CA SER A 213 -21.92 26.80 -2.80
C SER A 213 -21.22 25.46 -3.05
N PHE A 214 -19.98 25.52 -3.53
CA PHE A 214 -18.93 24.64 -2.99
C PHE A 214 -17.53 25.25 -3.14
N TYR A 215 -17.35 26.50 -2.71
CA TYR A 215 -16.03 27.08 -2.36
C TYR A 215 -16.27 28.26 -1.43
N ASN A 216 -16.45 27.97 -0.14
CA ASN A 216 -16.31 28.95 0.93
C ASN A 216 -15.61 28.25 2.09
N ASN A 217 -14.29 28.38 2.11
CA ASN A 217 -13.44 28.28 3.28
C ASN A 217 -12.02 28.62 2.82
N PHE A 218 -11.72 29.89 2.53
CA PHE A 218 -10.32 30.35 2.54
C PHE A 218 -10.10 31.87 2.49
N TRP A 219 -10.98 32.71 3.04
CA TRP A 219 -10.64 34.12 3.27
C TRP A 219 -11.18 34.61 4.61
N GLY A 220 -10.32 34.56 5.62
CA GLY A 220 -10.36 35.48 6.76
C GLY A 220 -9.27 36.54 6.55
N PRO A 221 -9.52 37.82 6.90
CA PRO A 221 -8.58 38.92 6.68
C PRO A 221 -7.66 39.12 7.88
N ALA A 222 -6.37 39.33 7.63
CA ALA A 222 -5.50 40.20 8.43
C ALA A 222 -4.08 40.18 7.83
N CYS A 223 -3.69 41.26 7.15
CA CYS A 223 -2.31 41.75 7.21
C CYS A 223 -2.37 43.23 7.54
N PRO A 224 -1.65 43.70 8.57
CA PRO A 224 -1.46 45.11 8.82
C PRO A 224 -0.46 45.70 7.83
N VAL A 225 -0.65 46.99 7.56
CA VAL A 225 0.23 47.87 6.80
C VAL A 225 1.50 48.13 7.61
N LEU A 226 2.66 47.94 6.98
CA LEU A 226 3.91 48.67 7.20
C LEU A 226 4.66 48.75 5.87
#